data_AF-A0A2R6EU02-F1
#
_entry.id   AF-A0A2R6EU02-F1
#
_cell.length_a   1.000
_cell.length_b   1.000
_cell.length_c   1.000
_cell.angle_alpha   90.00
_cell.angle_beta   90.00
_cell.angle_gamma   90.00
#
_symmetry.space_group_name_H-M   'P 1'
#
loop_
_entity.id
_entity.type
_entity.pdbx_description
1 polymer ?
#
loop_
_entity_poly.entity_id
_entity_poly.type
_entity_poly.pdbx_seq_one_letter_code
_entity_poly.pdbx_strand_id
1 'polypeptide(L)'
;MLTKNLLRVSRRGGGYSPQFADDSQEELAARVLGCYQGHVGEPRERLQEALTELERESDDFKLVRGFAKLLDRDAAWEVQSPVDPG
;
A
#
# COMPACT_ATOMS: atom_id res chain seq x y z
N MET A 1 -3.65 9.88 5.10
CA MET A 1 -2.38 10.02 5.87
C MET A 1 -1.89 8.66 6.32
N LEU A 2 -0.56 8.45 6.36
CA LEU A 2 0.03 7.20 6.83
C LEU A 2 -0.20 7.01 8.33
N THR A 3 -0.45 5.77 8.74
CA THR A 3 -0.61 5.40 10.16
C THR A 3 0.74 5.25 10.84
N LYS A 4 0.80 5.47 12.16
CA LYS A 4 2.03 5.33 12.98
C LYS A 4 2.75 4.00 12.76
N ASN A 5 2.01 2.91 12.51
CA ASN A 5 2.57 1.58 12.29
C ASN A 5 3.38 1.46 10.99
N LEU A 6 3.19 2.38 10.04
CA LEU A 6 3.92 2.46 8.78
C LEU A 6 5.08 3.46 8.83
N LEU A 7 5.37 4.04 9.99
CA LEU A 7 6.46 4.99 10.14
C LEU A 7 7.81 4.30 9.91
N ARG A 8 8.57 4.81 8.94
CA ARG A 8 9.97 4.44 8.67
C ARG A 8 10.87 5.49 9.31
N VAL A 9 11.51 5.10 10.42
CA VAL A 9 12.45 5.96 11.17
C VAL A 9 13.64 5.13 11.62
N SER A 10 14.84 5.69 11.54
CA SER A 10 16.00 5.18 12.27
C SER A 10 16.12 5.87 13.63
N ARG A 11 16.71 5.17 14.60
CA ARG A 11 16.99 5.71 15.93
C ARG A 11 18.50 5.71 16.16
N ARG A 12 19.07 6.89 16.41
CA ARG A 12 20.49 7.06 16.75
C ARG A 12 20.65 8.23 17.70
N GLY A 13 21.50 8.09 18.73
CA GLY A 13 21.85 9.19 19.63
C GLY A 13 20.67 9.86 20.35
N GLY A 14 19.59 9.13 20.64
CA GLY A 14 18.42 9.66 21.34
C GLY A 14 17.35 10.31 20.45
N GLY A 15 17.59 10.48 19.15
CA GLY A 15 16.63 11.05 18.20
C GLY A 15 15.99 10.04 17.24
N TYR A 16 14.96 10.50 16.52
CA TYR A 16 14.34 9.80 15.39
C TYR A 16 14.67 10.53 14.09
N SER A 17 15.14 9.81 13.09
CA SER A 17 15.35 10.35 11.74
C SER A 17 14.42 9.65 10.75
N PRO A 18 13.57 10.37 10.00
CA PRO A 18 12.74 9.79 8.96
C PRO A 18 13.59 9.08 7.90
N GLN A 19 13.10 7.93 7.43
CA GLN A 19 13.64 7.24 6.26
C GLN A 19 12.68 7.43 5.10
N PHE A 20 13.01 8.39 4.24
CA PHE A 20 12.24 8.65 3.03
C PHE A 20 12.42 7.52 2.01
N ALA A 21 11.48 7.42 1.07
CA ALA A 21 11.69 6.63 -0.13
C ALA A 21 12.60 7.41 -1.10
N ASP A 22 13.34 6.68 -1.92
CA ASP A 22 14.17 7.20 -3.01
C ASP A 22 13.96 6.34 -4.26
N ASP A 23 14.68 6.65 -5.33
CA ASP A 23 14.55 6.01 -6.64
C ASP A 23 14.82 4.49 -6.60
N SER A 24 15.53 3.98 -5.58
CA SER A 24 15.73 2.53 -5.43
C SER A 24 14.42 1.76 -5.18
N GLN A 25 13.36 2.48 -4.77
CA GLN A 25 12.05 1.91 -4.45
C GLN A 25 11.06 2.06 -5.61
N GLU A 26 11.49 2.57 -6.77
CA GLU A 26 10.63 2.80 -7.93
C GLU A 26 10.01 1.50 -8.45
N GLU A 27 10.80 0.42 -8.55
CA GLU A 27 10.30 -0.89 -8.99
C GLU A 27 9.22 -1.42 -8.04
N LEU A 28 9.42 -1.30 -6.73
CA LEU A 28 8.42 -1.69 -5.74
C LEU A 28 7.13 -0.87 -5.88
N ALA A 29 7.26 0.46 -6.04
CA ALA A 29 6.12 1.34 -6.26
C ALA A 29 5.35 0.98 -7.54
N ALA A 30 6.06 0.69 -8.63
CA ALA A 30 5.47 0.25 -9.89
C ALA A 30 4.71 -1.07 -9.76
N ARG A 31 5.25 -2.04 -9.00
CA ARG A 31 4.57 -3.31 -8.71
C ARG A 31 3.28 -3.10 -7.92
N VAL A 32 3.29 -2.28 -6.87
CA VAL A 32 2.07 -1.97 -6.10
C VAL A 32 1.03 -1.26 -7.00
N LEU A 33 1.46 -0.30 -7.82
CA LEU A 33 0.57 0.36 -8.79
C LEU A 33 -0.03 -0.65 -9.78
N GLY A 34 0.78 -1.56 -10.29
CA GLY A 34 0.35 -2.65 -11.17
C GLY A 34 -0.70 -3.56 -10.52
N CYS A 35 -0.59 -3.85 -9.21
CA CYS A 35 -1.64 -4.56 -8.48
C CYS A 35 -2.97 -3.82 -8.55
N TYR A 36 -3.00 -2.51 -8.28
CA TYR A 36 -4.25 -1.72 -8.37
C TYR A 36 -4.82 -1.71 -9.79
N GLN A 37 -3.98 -1.47 -10.80
CA GLN A 37 -4.40 -1.45 -12.20
C GLN A 37 -4.94 -2.80 -12.68
N GLY A 38 -4.29 -3.90 -12.28
CA GLY A 38 -4.69 -5.25 -12.66
C GLY A 38 -5.95 -5.78 -11.98
N HIS A 39 -6.45 -5.11 -10.94
CA HIS A 39 -7.63 -5.53 -10.17
C HIS A 39 -8.80 -4.54 -10.29
N VAL A 40 -8.79 -3.65 -11.30
CA VAL A 40 -9.95 -2.81 -11.59
C VAL A 40 -11.14 -3.70 -11.99
N GLY A 41 -12.28 -3.51 -11.31
CA GLY A 41 -13.49 -4.31 -11.52
C GLY A 41 -13.52 -5.63 -10.74
N GLU A 42 -12.42 -6.00 -10.07
CA GLU A 42 -12.39 -7.17 -9.19
C GLU A 42 -12.86 -6.81 -7.78
N PRO A 43 -13.36 -7.80 -7.00
CA PRO A 43 -13.63 -7.60 -5.58
C PRO A 43 -12.38 -7.11 -4.83
N ARG A 44 -12.58 -6.20 -3.87
CA ARG A 44 -11.48 -5.64 -3.06
C ARG A 44 -10.62 -6.70 -2.39
N GLU A 45 -11.19 -7.85 -2.04
CA GLU A 45 -10.47 -9.00 -1.49
C GLU A 45 -9.34 -9.49 -2.41
N ARG A 46 -9.57 -9.59 -3.72
CA ARG A 46 -8.55 -10.04 -4.69
C ARG A 46 -7.33 -9.11 -4.73
N LEU A 47 -7.58 -7.80 -4.70
CA LEU A 47 -6.51 -6.82 -4.58
C LEU A 47 -5.74 -6.99 -3.26
N GLN A 48 -6.45 -7.21 -2.15
CA GLN A 48 -5.82 -7.41 -0.84
C GLN A 48 -4.97 -8.68 -0.78
N GLU A 49 -5.40 -9.76 -1.42
CA GLU A 49 -4.63 -11.00 -1.58
C GLU A 49 -3.34 -10.72 -2.37
N ALA A 50 -3.45 -10.05 -3.52
CA ALA A 50 -2.29 -9.71 -4.35
C ALA A 50 -1.28 -8.81 -3.62
N LEU A 51 -1.76 -7.81 -2.88
CA LEU A 51 -0.91 -6.95 -2.06
C LEU A 51 -0.26 -7.71 -0.90
N THR A 52 -0.96 -8.68 -0.32
CA THR A 52 -0.40 -9.54 0.74
C THR A 52 0.71 -10.43 0.19
N GLU A 53 0.56 -10.95 -1.02
CA GLU A 53 1.62 -11.74 -1.66
C GLU A 53 2.84 -10.87 -1.99
N LEU A 54 2.63 -9.70 -2.59
CA LEU A 54 3.69 -8.73 -2.83
C LEU A 54 4.43 -8.32 -1.55
N GLU A 55 3.71 -8.21 -0.43
CA GLU A 55 4.31 -7.93 0.87
C GLU A 55 5.23 -9.07 1.34
N ARG A 56 4.84 -10.33 1.14
CA ARG A 56 5.66 -11.50 1.53
C ARG A 56 6.95 -11.60 0.73
N GLU A 57 6.93 -11.13 -0.53
CA GLU A 57 8.10 -11.11 -1.41
C GLU A 57 9.02 -9.91 -1.20
N SER A 58 8.59 -8.89 -0.44
CA SER A 58 9.31 -7.64 -0.26
C SER A 58 10.10 -7.60 1.05
N ASP A 59 11.33 -7.09 0.99
CA ASP A 59 12.16 -6.85 2.18
C ASP A 59 11.68 -5.64 3.01
N ASP A 60 10.81 -4.78 2.45
CA ASP A 60 10.25 -3.61 3.14
C ASP A 60 8.71 -3.60 3.10
N PHE A 61 8.10 -4.39 3.98
CA PHE A 61 6.65 -4.44 4.15
C PHE A 61 6.02 -3.07 4.43
N LYS A 62 6.77 -2.13 5.06
CA LYS A 62 6.25 -0.80 5.37
C LYS A 62 6.09 0.04 4.11
N LEU A 63 6.99 -0.11 3.13
CA LEU A 63 6.83 0.54 1.83
C LEU A 63 5.66 -0.03 1.04
N VAL A 64 5.51 -1.36 0.99
CA VAL A 64 4.35 -2.01 0.32
C VAL A 64 3.04 -1.45 0.88
N ARG A 65 2.85 -1.55 2.20
CA ARG A 65 1.64 -1.04 2.86
C ARG A 65 1.51 0.48 2.76
N GLY A 66 2.61 1.21 2.76
CA GLY A 66 2.64 2.66 2.62
C GLY A 66 2.14 3.12 1.24
N PHE A 67 2.69 2.56 0.17
CA PHE A 67 2.26 2.82 -1.20
C PHE A 67 0.82 2.39 -1.44
N ALA A 68 0.45 1.19 -1.00
CA ALA A 68 -0.93 0.71 -1.11
C ALA A 68 -1.91 1.67 -0.43
N LYS A 69 -1.57 2.19 0.76
CA LYS A 69 -2.42 3.15 1.47
C LYS A 69 -2.56 4.50 0.76
N LEU A 70 -1.54 4.93 0.01
CA LEU A 70 -1.65 6.14 -0.82
C LEU A 70 -2.59 5.90 -1.99
N LEU A 71 -2.42 4.77 -2.69
CA LEU A 71 -3.28 4.39 -3.81
C LEU A 71 -4.73 4.13 -3.38
N ASP A 72 -4.96 3.47 -2.25
CA ASP A 72 -6.30 3.19 -1.72
C ASP A 72 -7.13 4.46 -1.50
N ARG A 73 -6.46 5.54 -1.10
CA ARG A 73 -7.08 6.86 -0.91
C ARG A 73 -7.44 7.52 -2.24
N ASP A 74 -6.63 7.29 -3.27
CA ASP A 74 -6.78 7.92 -4.57
C ASP A 74 -7.63 7.05 -5.53
N ALA A 75 -7.95 5.81 -5.13
CA ALA A 75 -8.83 4.88 -5.85
C ALA A 75 -10.32 5.15 -5.59
N ALA A 76 -11.15 4.82 -6.58
CA ALA A 76 -12.60 4.83 -6.47
C ALA A 76 -13.15 3.44 -6.10
N TRP A 77 -14.13 3.39 -5.21
CA TRP A 77 -14.78 2.17 -4.76
C TRP A 77 -16.29 2.28 -4.99
N GLU A 78 -16.91 1.17 -5.38
CA GLU A 78 -18.35 1.08 -5.60
C GLU A 78 -18.92 -0.12 -4.87
N VAL A 79 -20.06 0.07 -4.21
CA VAL A 79 -20.83 -1.03 -3.63
C VAL A 79 -21.60 -1.74 -4.73
N GLN A 80 -21.30 -3.02 -4.97
CA GLN A 80 -22.03 -3.87 -5.89
C GLN A 80 -23.17 -4.58 -5.15
N SER A 81 -24.31 -3.90 -5.00
CA SER A 81 -25.50 -4.46 -4.36
C SER A 81 -26.78 -3.91 -5.02
N PRO A 82 -27.81 -4.75 -5.27
CA PRO A 82 -29.09 -4.27 -5.79
C PRO A 82 -29.91 -3.47 -4.76
N VAL A 83 -29.48 -3.47 -3.50
CA VAL A 83 -30.11 -2.75 -2.39
C VAL A 83 -29.07 -1.94 -1.62
N ASP A 84 -29.49 -0.82 -1.03
CA ASP A 84 -28.64 0.02 -0.19
C ASP A 84 -28.16 -0.78 1.04
N PRO A 85 -26.84 -0.93 1.27
CA PRO A 85 -26.31 -1.71 2.39
C PRO A 85 -26.46 -1.02 3.75
N GLY A 86 -26.74 0.29 3.81
CA GLY A 86 -26.91 1.06 5.05
C GLY A 86 -25.61 1.48 5.73
#